data_AF-A0A162CMG7-F1
#
_entry.id   AF-A0A162CMG7-F1
#
_cell.length_a   1.000
_cell.length_b   1.000
_cell.length_c   1.000
_cell.angle_alpha   90.00
_cell.angle_beta   90.00
_cell.angle_gamma   90.00
#
_symmetry.space_group_name_H-M   'P 1'
#
loop_
_entity.id
_entity.type
_entity.pdbx_description
1 polymer ?
#
loop_
_entity_poly.entity_id
_entity_poly.type
_entity_poly.pdbx_seq_one_letter_code
_entity_poly.pdbx_strand_id
1 'polypeptide(L)'
;MKENPNRGILIAILICLIFILFSNSEPSSEQNYNLPIQMEMVSDGQITALGENRFIVNSYGELHVFEWDEEESTYKWIETFHYYDRIN
;
A
#
# COMPACT_ATOMS: atom_id res chain seq x y z
N MET A 1 0.84 -53.31 8.45
CA MET A 1 1.85 -52.38 7.91
C MET A 1 2.40 -51.58 9.08
N LYS A 2 3.70 -51.69 9.39
CA LYS A 2 4.31 -51.00 10.55
C LYS A 2 4.51 -49.54 10.15
N GLU A 3 3.72 -48.64 10.72
CA GLU A 3 3.90 -47.21 10.47
C GLU A 3 5.29 -46.79 10.97
N ASN A 4 6.12 -46.26 10.07
CA ASN A 4 7.45 -45.80 10.44
C ASN A 4 7.28 -44.61 11.40
N PRO A 5 7.81 -44.68 12.64
CA PRO A 5 7.63 -43.62 13.64
C PRO A 5 8.17 -42.26 13.17
N ASN A 6 9.08 -42.28 12.20
CA ASN A 6 9.67 -41.10 11.58
C ASN A 6 8.68 -40.34 10.67
N ARG A 7 7.59 -40.98 10.21
CA ARG A 7 6.57 -40.35 9.35
C ARG A 7 5.81 -39.26 10.10
N GLY A 8 5.42 -39.51 11.36
CA GLY A 8 4.69 -38.52 12.16
C GLY A 8 5.54 -37.27 12.44
N ILE A 9 6.82 -37.47 12.74
CA ILE A 9 7.77 -36.38 13.00
C ILE A 9 8.01 -35.56 11.72
N LEU A 10 8.20 -36.22 10.57
CA LEU A 10 8.35 -35.54 9.28
C LEU A 10 7.11 -34.71 8.92
N ILE A 11 5.91 -35.22 9.18
CA ILE A 11 4.65 -34.48 8.94
C ILE A 11 4.56 -33.26 9.85
N ALA A 12 4.90 -33.40 11.13
CA ALA A 12 4.89 -32.27 12.08
C ALA A 12 5.89 -31.18 11.69
N ILE A 13 7.10 -31.56 11.26
CA ILE A 13 8.12 -30.60 10.77
C ILE A 13 7.62 -29.88 9.52
N LEU A 14 7.02 -30.62 8.57
CA LEU A 14 6.46 -30.03 7.35
C LEU A 14 5.38 -28.99 7.66
N ILE A 15 4.48 -29.30 8.59
CA ILE A 15 3.41 -28.38 9.03
C ILE A 15 4.01 -27.11 9.65
N CYS A 16 5.01 -27.24 10.54
CA CYS A 16 5.68 -26.08 11.13
C CYS A 16 6.36 -25.18 10.08
N LEU A 17 7.03 -25.77 9.09
CA LEU A 17 7.67 -25.02 8.00
C LEU A 17 6.66 -24.26 7.15
N ILE A 18 5.51 -24.87 6.88
CA ILE A 18 4.39 -24.23 6.16
C ILE A 18 3.88 -23.02 6.95
N PHE A 19 3.66 -23.15 8.26
CA PHE A 19 3.24 -22.02 9.10
C PHE A 19 4.27 -20.88 9.12
N ILE A 20 5.57 -21.19 9.16
CA ILE A 20 6.64 -20.17 9.14
C ILE A 20 6.67 -19.43 7.79
N LEU A 21 6.46 -20.13 6.67
CA LEU A 21 6.38 -19.52 5.34
C LEU A 21 5.18 -18.55 5.23
N PHE A 22 4.02 -18.95 5.75
CA PHE A 22 2.84 -18.09 5.78
C PHE A 22 2.94 -16.95 6.80
N SER A 23 3.69 -17.10 7.90
CA SER A 23 3.84 -16.05 8.92
C SER A 23 4.87 -14.97 8.54
N ASN A 24 5.84 -15.30 7.68
CA ASN A 24 6.79 -14.31 7.12
C ASN A 24 6.27 -13.63 5.85
N SER A 25 5.07 -14.01 5.40
CA SER A 25 4.33 -13.20 4.45
C SER A 25 3.75 -12.04 5.25
N GLU A 26 4.58 -11.04 5.59
CA GLU A 26 4.03 -9.74 5.95
C GLU A 26 3.01 -9.42 4.85
N PRO A 27 1.73 -9.17 5.17
CA PRO A 27 0.92 -8.44 4.23
C PRO A 27 1.61 -7.09 4.16
N SER A 28 2.44 -6.89 3.14
CA SER A 28 2.75 -5.53 2.72
C SER A 28 1.40 -4.92 2.50
N SER A 29 1.01 -4.04 3.42
CA SER A 29 -0.19 -3.25 3.30
C SER A 29 0.10 -2.20 2.23
N GLU A 30 0.41 -2.65 1.02
CA GLU A 30 0.02 -1.92 -0.17
C GLU A 30 -1.51 -2.01 -0.16
N GLN A 31 -2.09 -1.04 0.52
CA GLN A 31 -3.46 -0.64 0.30
C GLN A 31 -3.53 -0.30 -1.18
N ASN A 32 -3.78 -1.32 -2.02
CA ASN A 32 -4.19 -1.19 -3.39
C ASN A 32 -5.58 -0.57 -3.33
N TYR A 33 -5.62 0.74 -3.11
CA TYR A 33 -6.69 1.55 -3.63
C TYR A 33 -6.66 1.26 -5.12
N ASN A 34 -7.73 0.66 -5.64
CA ASN A 34 -8.00 0.61 -7.08
C ASN A 34 -8.20 2.05 -7.55
N LEU A 35 -7.10 2.82 -7.62
CA LEU A 35 -7.05 4.12 -8.23
C LEU A 35 -7.08 3.85 -9.74
N PRO A 36 -8.10 4.33 -10.46
CA PRO A 36 -8.16 4.12 -11.88
C PRO A 36 -6.98 4.87 -12.52
N ILE A 37 -6.18 4.10 -13.25
CA ILE A 37 -5.36 4.56 -14.38
C ILE A 37 -4.09 5.34 -13.99
N GLN A 38 -2.97 4.60 -14.06
CA GLN A 38 -1.69 5.05 -14.63
C GLN A 38 -1.29 6.52 -14.37
N MET A 39 -1.03 6.88 -13.12
CA MET A 39 -0.07 7.95 -12.85
C MET A 39 1.32 7.31 -12.96
N GLU A 40 1.92 7.34 -14.15
CA GLU A 40 3.37 7.14 -14.27
C GLU A 40 4.05 8.24 -13.46
N MET A 41 4.42 7.90 -12.23
CA MET A 41 4.97 8.85 -11.28
C MET A 41 6.43 9.11 -11.64
N VAL A 42 6.63 10.17 -12.42
CA VAL A 42 7.93 10.80 -12.59
C VAL A 42 8.26 11.52 -11.28
N SER A 43 9.31 11.05 -10.60
CA SER A 43 9.95 11.58 -9.39
C SER A 43 9.33 11.20 -8.04
N ASP A 44 10.24 10.83 -7.11
CA ASP A 44 10.31 10.78 -5.63
C ASP A 44 9.13 11.23 -4.72
N GLY A 45 7.95 11.48 -5.27
CA GLY A 45 6.82 12.00 -4.54
C GLY A 45 6.16 10.93 -3.69
N GLN A 46 6.04 11.19 -2.40
CA GLN A 46 5.28 10.32 -1.51
C GLN A 46 3.79 10.58 -1.75
N ILE A 47 3.04 9.54 -2.15
CA ILE A 47 1.58 9.58 -2.20
C ILE A 47 1.02 9.12 -0.86
N THR A 48 0.07 9.87 -0.30
CA THR A 48 -0.70 9.47 0.89
C THR A 48 -2.18 9.56 0.60
N ALA A 49 -2.92 8.46 0.75
CA ALA A 49 -4.36 8.46 0.61
C ALA A 49 -5.05 9.22 1.77
N LEU A 50 -6.06 10.02 1.44
CA LEU A 50 -6.91 10.76 2.38
C LEU A 50 -8.37 10.30 2.22
N GLY A 51 -8.64 9.07 2.66
CA GLY A 51 -9.95 8.43 2.49
C GLY A 51 -10.14 7.90 1.08
N GLU A 52 -11.41 7.72 0.68
CA GLU A 52 -11.75 7.00 -0.56
C GLU A 52 -11.53 7.85 -1.82
N ASN A 53 -11.78 9.16 -1.74
CA ASN A 53 -11.83 10.03 -2.92
C ASN A 53 -10.71 11.06 -2.99
N ARG A 54 -9.74 11.05 -2.08
CA ARG A 54 -8.67 12.06 -2.06
C ARG A 54 -7.30 11.45 -1.83
N PHE A 55 -6.27 12.08 -2.38
CA PHE A 55 -4.89 11.75 -2.08
C PHE A 55 -4.02 13.01 -2.05
N ILE A 56 -2.90 12.92 -1.33
CA ILE A 56 -1.86 13.94 -1.28
C ILE A 56 -0.65 13.44 -2.06
N VAL A 57 -0.05 14.32 -2.85
CA VAL A 57 1.29 14.14 -3.43
C VAL A 57 2.23 15.13 -2.78
N ASN A 58 3.29 14.63 -2.15
CA ASN A 58 4.41 15.47 -1.73
C ASN A 58 5.39 15.60 -2.89
N SER A 59 5.64 16.82 -3.36
CA SER A 59 6.61 17.10 -4.42
C SER A 59 7.42 18.34 -4.04
N TYR A 60 8.74 18.21 -3.94
CA TYR A 60 9.67 19.31 -3.66
C TYR A 60 9.32 20.21 -2.44
N GLY A 61 8.68 19.66 -1.41
CA GLY A 61 8.29 20.41 -0.20
C GLY A 61 6.92 21.09 -0.29
N GLU A 62 6.19 20.85 -1.37
CA GLU A 62 4.79 21.21 -1.54
C GLU A 62 3.90 19.97 -1.42
N LEU A 63 2.77 20.12 -0.74
CA LEU A 63 1.76 19.08 -0.63
C LEU A 63 0.59 19.44 -1.53
N HIS A 64 0.38 18.68 -2.59
CA HIS A 64 -0.74 18.85 -3.51
C HIS A 64 -1.87 17.88 -3.16
N VAL A 65 -3.09 18.39 -2.99
CA VAL A 65 -4.28 17.58 -2.71
C VAL A 65 -5.10 17.40 -3.98
N PHE A 66 -5.42 16.16 -4.27
CA PHE A 66 -6.27 15.76 -5.39
C PHE A 66 -7.56 15.13 -4.87
N GLU A 67 -8.66 15.41 -5.55
CA GLU A 67 -9.99 14.84 -5.26
C GLU A 67 -10.61 14.24 -6.52
N TRP A 68 -11.25 13.09 -6.38
CA TRP A 68 -11.96 12.42 -7.45
C TRP A 68 -13.21 13.21 -7.85
N ASP A 69 -13.30 13.56 -9.13
CA ASP A 69 -14.47 14.16 -9.74
C ASP A 69 -15.25 13.07 -10.49
N GLU A 70 -16.48 12.80 -10.01
CA GLU A 70 -17.37 11.80 -10.59
C GLU A 70 -17.95 12.22 -11.96
N GLU A 71 -18.14 13.53 -12.19
CA GLU A 71 -18.71 14.06 -13.43
C GLU A 71 -17.73 13.90 -14.59
N GLU A 72 -16.47 14.25 -14.34
CA GLU A 72 -15.38 14.18 -15.32
C GLU A 72 -14.63 12.84 -15.26
N SER A 73 -14.94 11.97 -14.29
CA SER A 73 -14.25 10.70 -14.03
C SER A 73 -12.73 10.86 -13.97
N THR A 74 -12.26 11.87 -13.24
CA THR A 74 -10.83 12.23 -13.15
C THR A 74 -10.49 12.88 -11.82
N TYR A 75 -9.20 12.92 -11.46
CA TYR A 75 -8.74 13.63 -10.28
C TYR A 75 -8.51 15.12 -10.58
N LYS A 76 -9.16 15.99 -9.81
CA LYS A 76 -8.95 17.43 -9.84
C LYS A 76 -8.00 17.85 -8.71
N TRP A 77 -7.05 18.73 -9.05
CA TRP A 77 -6.22 19.39 -8.06
C TRP A 77 -7.08 20.44 -7.34
N ILE A 78 -7.20 20.31 -6.02
CA ILE A 78 -8.05 21.17 -5.20
C ILE A 78 -7.27 22.14 -4.33
N GLU A 79 -6.06 21.79 -3.89
CA GLU A 79 -5.29 22.61 -2.96
C GLU A 79 -3.79 22.31 -3.01
N THR A 80 -2.96 23.31 -2.67
CA THR A 80 -1.53 23.14 -2.37
C THR A 80 -1.21 23.72 -1.02
N PHE A 81 -0.48 22.97 -0.20
CA PHE A 81 0.13 23.48 1.02
C PHE A 81 1.64 23.61 0.85
N HIS A 82 2.15 24.80 1.13
CA HIS A 82 3.59 25.00 1.28
C HIS A 82 3.95 24.78 2.76
N TYR A 83 4.91 23.89 3.01
CA TYR A 83 5.34 23.58 4.39
C TYR A 83 5.76 24.83 5.18
N TYR A 84 6.33 25.82 4.49
CA TYR A 84 6.83 27.07 5.09
C TYR A 84 5.74 28.05 5.53
N ASP A 85 4.51 27.93 5.00
CA ASP A 85 3.42 28.87 5.33
C ASP A 85 2.80 28.62 6.71
N ARG A 86 3.06 27.46 7.34
CA ARG A 86 2.51 27.13 8.68
C ARG A 86 3.41 27.52 9.85
N ILE A 87 4.62 28.02 9.60
CA ILE A 87 5.64 28.27 10.64
C ILE A 87 5.88 29.77 10.88
N ASN A 88 5.09 30.65 10.26
CA ASN A 88 5.07 32.10 10.47
C ASN A 88 3.69 32.55 10.99
#